data_AF-A0A9D8BQS5-F1
#
_entry.id   AF-A0A9D8BQS5-F1
#
_cell.length_a   1.000
_cell.length_b   1.000
_cell.length_c   1.000
_cell.angle_alpha   90.00
_cell.angle_beta   90.00
_cell.angle_gamma   90.00
#
_symmetry.space_group_name_H-M   'P 1'
#
loop_
_entity.id
_entity.type
_entity.pdbx_description
1 polymer ?
#
loop_
_entity_poly.entity_id
_entity_poly.type
_entity_poly.pdbx_seq_one_letter_code
_entity_poly.pdbx_strand_id
1 'polypeptide(L)'
;MPLSMSQHSHRSGSSPALAVFTAAFAVRAIFLAQSLRSPYFGAPFLDEQYYYEWATRISHGQIISPHAFFRAPLYAYLLGGVFALFGPNFFLPKLFQHLLGSVACVLVFKIADRCFDR
;
A
#
# COMPACT_ATOMS: atom_id res chain seq x y z
N MET A 1 -0.17 54.48 -12.52
CA MET A 1 -1.38 53.63 -12.61
C MET A 1 -1.29 52.84 -13.91
N PRO A 2 -1.50 51.51 -13.95
CA PRO A 2 -1.06 50.42 -13.07
C PRO A 2 -0.18 49.42 -13.89
N LEU A 3 0.49 48.41 -13.34
CA LEU A 3 -0.06 47.07 -13.15
C LEU A 3 0.90 46.31 -12.21
N SER A 4 0.45 46.09 -10.98
CA SER A 4 1.08 45.16 -10.06
C SER A 4 0.88 43.75 -10.63
N MET A 5 1.96 43.15 -11.13
CA MET A 5 1.97 41.74 -11.49
C MET A 5 1.83 40.92 -10.21
N SER A 6 0.64 40.37 -10.00
CA SER A 6 0.38 39.38 -8.97
C SER A 6 1.28 38.18 -9.21
N GLN A 7 2.29 37.99 -8.36
CA GLN A 7 3.00 36.74 -8.31
C GLN A 7 2.04 35.68 -7.80
N HIS A 8 1.51 34.85 -8.71
CA HIS A 8 0.96 33.56 -8.32
C HIS A 8 2.15 32.74 -7.80
N SER A 9 2.36 32.77 -6.48
CA SER A 9 3.22 31.81 -5.83
C SER A 9 2.63 30.44 -6.15
N HIS A 10 3.29 29.67 -6.98
CA HIS A 10 3.01 28.26 -7.18
C HIS A 10 3.26 27.59 -5.82
N ARG A 11 2.25 27.54 -4.95
CA ARG A 11 2.33 26.79 -3.70
C ARG A 11 2.56 25.35 -4.14
N SER A 12 3.77 24.85 -3.92
CA SER A 12 4.15 23.48 -4.25
C SER A 12 3.20 22.55 -3.49
N GLY A 13 2.18 22.02 -4.17
CA GLY A 13 1.19 21.08 -3.61
C GLY A 13 1.81 19.78 -3.07
N SER A 14 3.13 19.65 -3.17
CA SER A 14 3.94 18.57 -2.63
C SER A 14 4.06 18.60 -1.11
N SER A 15 4.10 19.79 -0.47
CA SER A 15 4.30 19.88 0.99
C SER A 15 3.14 19.33 1.82
N PRO A 16 1.85 19.64 1.54
CA PRO A 16 0.75 19.03 2.29
C PRO A 16 0.59 17.54 1.96
N ALA A 17 0.80 17.14 0.70
CA ALA A 17 0.77 15.74 0.29
C ALA A 17 1.84 14.90 1.02
N LEU A 18 3.06 15.44 1.16
CA LEU A 18 4.13 14.81 1.91
C LEU A 18 3.79 14.71 3.40
N ALA A 19 3.21 15.76 3.99
CA ALA A 19 2.78 15.73 5.38
C ALA A 19 1.70 14.65 5.62
N VAL A 20 0.71 14.54 4.72
CA VAL A 20 -0.32 13.49 4.77
C VAL A 20 0.31 12.11 4.65
N PHE A 21 1.22 11.90 3.68
CA PHE A 21 1.92 10.63 3.53
C PHE A 21 2.70 10.26 4.78
N THR A 22 3.54 11.17 5.28
CA THR A 22 4.39 10.93 6.44
C THR A 22 3.57 10.63 7.69
N ALA A 23 2.50 11.39 7.94
CA ALA A 23 1.60 11.11 9.07
C ALA A 23 0.91 9.74 8.93
N ALA A 24 0.33 9.45 7.76
CA ALA A 24 -0.35 8.19 7.48
C ALA A 24 0.59 6.98 7.57
N PHE A 25 1.83 7.13 7.10
CA PHE A 25 2.85 6.09 7.15
C PHE A 25 3.44 5.93 8.55
N ALA A 26 3.67 7.02 9.30
CA ALA A 26 4.20 6.95 10.65
C ALA A 26 3.27 6.13 11.57
N VAL A 27 1.96 6.38 11.55
CA VAL A 27 0.98 5.61 12.32
C VAL A 27 1.03 4.12 11.94
N ARG A 28 1.09 3.82 10.64
CA ARG A 28 1.17 2.45 10.12
C ARG A 28 2.49 1.75 10.47
N ALA A 29 3.61 2.48 10.44
CA ALA A 29 4.93 1.97 10.79
C ALA A 29 5.02 1.66 12.29
N ILE A 30 4.47 2.53 13.15
CA ILE A 30 4.36 2.28 14.59
C ILE A 30 3.53 1.01 14.82
N PHE A 31 2.37 0.89 14.17
CA PHE A 31 1.54 -0.31 14.27
C PHE A 31 2.26 -1.56 13.78
N LEU A 32 2.97 -1.50 12.66
CA LEU A 32 3.76 -2.62 12.15
C LEU A 32 4.85 -3.04 13.14
N ALA A 33 5.56 -2.09 13.74
CA ALA A 33 6.58 -2.36 14.76
C ALA A 33 5.98 -2.96 16.06
N GLN A 34 4.76 -2.58 16.43
CA GLN A 34 4.02 -3.22 17.50
C GLN A 34 3.60 -4.65 17.11
N SER A 35 3.09 -4.82 15.89
CA SER A 35 2.63 -6.10 15.35
C SER A 35 3.75 -7.13 15.28
N LEU A 36 4.99 -6.74 14.95
CA LEU A 36 6.16 -7.63 14.94
C LEU A 36 6.42 -8.35 16.28
N ARG A 37 5.98 -7.77 17.40
CA ARG A 37 6.13 -8.35 18.74
C ARG A 37 4.93 -9.21 19.15
N SER A 38 3.90 -9.27 18.31
CA SER A 38 2.69 -10.04 18.55
C SER A 38 2.89 -11.50 18.14
N PRO A 39 2.39 -12.49 18.91
CA PRO A 39 2.39 -13.89 18.50
C PRO A 39 1.58 -14.13 17.22
N TYR A 40 0.69 -13.20 16.85
CA TYR A 40 -0.13 -13.29 15.65
C TYR A 40 0.59 -12.87 14.36
N PHE A 41 1.79 -12.29 14.42
CA PHE A 41 2.44 -11.71 13.23
C PHE A 41 2.71 -12.74 12.12
N GLY A 42 3.12 -13.95 12.51
CA GLY A 42 3.45 -15.06 11.61
C GLY A 42 2.42 -16.19 11.64
N ALA A 43 1.22 -15.93 12.18
CA ALA A 43 0.13 -16.91 12.27
C ALA A 43 -1.05 -16.42 11.42
N PRO A 44 -0.94 -16.49 10.07
CA PRO A 44 -1.99 -15.99 9.19
C PRO A 44 -3.27 -16.79 9.39
N PHE A 45 -4.42 -16.14 9.29
CA PHE A 45 -5.73 -16.77 9.46
C PHE A 45 -6.71 -16.30 8.39
N LEU A 46 -7.65 -17.18 8.00
CA LEU A 46 -8.67 -16.92 6.97
C LEU A 46 -8.07 -16.39 5.66
N ASP A 47 -8.39 -15.16 5.31
CA ASP A 47 -8.03 -14.51 4.05
C ASP A 47 -6.51 -14.35 3.93
N GLU A 48 -5.83 -14.03 5.03
CA GLU A 48 -4.36 -13.88 5.02
C GLU A 48 -3.69 -15.21 4.66
N GLN A 49 -4.13 -16.31 5.27
CA GLN A 49 -3.61 -17.64 5.01
C GLN A 49 -3.87 -18.05 3.56
N TYR A 50 -5.09 -17.82 3.07
CA TYR A 50 -5.47 -18.13 1.70
C TYR A 50 -4.58 -17.42 0.67
N TYR A 51 -4.35 -16.11 0.83
CA TYR A 51 -3.47 -15.37 -0.07
C TYR A 51 -2.00 -15.75 0.07
N TYR A 52 -1.54 -16.05 1.28
CA TYR A 52 -0.17 -16.51 1.53
C TYR A 52 0.12 -17.83 0.80
N GLU A 53 -0.77 -18.83 0.95
CA GLU A 53 -0.64 -20.13 0.29
C GLU A 53 -0.73 -19.99 -1.24
N TRP A 54 -1.65 -19.17 -1.74
CA TRP A 54 -1.78 -18.92 -3.17
C TRP A 54 -0.53 -18.24 -3.76
N ALA A 55 -0.04 -17.18 -3.12
CA ALA A 55 1.19 -16.51 -3.53
C ALA A 55 2.41 -17.45 -3.48
N THR A 56 2.49 -18.30 -2.46
CA THR A 56 3.55 -19.31 -2.34
C THR A 56 3.50 -20.30 -3.50
N ARG A 57 2.32 -20.74 -3.95
CA ARG A 57 2.21 -21.61 -5.13
C ARG A 57 2.66 -20.88 -6.40
N ILE A 58 2.24 -19.62 -6.58
CA ILE A 58 2.64 -18.79 -7.72
C ILE A 58 4.16 -18.61 -7.75
N SER A 59 4.80 -18.34 -6.62
CA SER A 59 6.26 -18.16 -6.54
C SER A 59 7.04 -19.43 -6.89
N HIS A 60 6.44 -20.61 -6.76
CA HIS A 60 7.01 -21.90 -7.19
C HIS A 60 6.65 -22.29 -8.63
N GLY A 61 6.09 -21.36 -9.42
CA GLY A 61 5.80 -21.58 -10.85
C GLY A 61 4.38 -22.05 -11.17
N GLN A 62 3.52 -22.25 -10.17
CA GLN A 62 2.08 -22.52 -10.40
C GLN A 62 1.33 -21.21 -10.65
N ILE A 63 1.69 -20.53 -11.75
CA ILE A 63 1.14 -19.23 -12.10
C ILE A 63 -0.36 -19.36 -12.40
N ILE A 64 -0.76 -20.34 -13.21
CA ILE A 64 -2.16 -20.54 -13.57
C ILE A 64 -2.85 -21.44 -12.54
N SER A 65 -3.94 -20.96 -11.96
CA SER A 65 -4.80 -21.80 -11.11
C SER A 65 -5.55 -22.83 -11.97
N PRO A 66 -5.54 -24.13 -11.60
CA PRO A 66 -6.32 -25.15 -12.28
C PRO A 66 -7.83 -25.06 -12.00
N HIS A 67 -8.22 -24.22 -11.04
CA HIS A 67 -9.61 -24.03 -10.63
C HIS A 67 -10.06 -22.58 -10.85
N ALA A 68 -11.38 -22.40 -11.00
CA ALA A 68 -11.99 -21.08 -11.03
C ALA A 68 -11.60 -20.26 -9.79
N PHE A 69 -11.37 -18.97 -10.00
CA PHE A 69 -10.95 -18.08 -8.93
C PHE A 69 -12.10 -17.78 -7.97
N PHE A 70 -11.93 -18.15 -6.69
CA PHE A 70 -12.88 -17.80 -5.63
C PHE A 70 -12.77 -16.33 -5.21
N ARG A 71 -11.59 -15.71 -5.40
CA ARG A 71 -11.31 -14.29 -5.09
C ARG A 71 -10.64 -13.60 -6.27
N ALA A 72 -10.70 -12.27 -6.28
CA ALA A 72 -10.02 -11.46 -7.29
C ALA A 72 -8.51 -11.79 -7.31
N PRO A 73 -7.96 -12.22 -8.45
CA PRO A 73 -6.65 -12.85 -8.47
C PRO A 73 -5.48 -11.87 -8.44
N LEU A 74 -5.72 -10.58 -8.75
CA LEU A 74 -4.68 -9.56 -8.86
C LEU A 74 -3.76 -9.51 -7.63
N TYR A 75 -4.33 -9.56 -6.44
CA TYR A 75 -3.57 -9.48 -5.20
C TYR A 75 -2.70 -10.73 -4.98
N ALA A 76 -3.21 -11.92 -5.31
CA ALA A 76 -2.44 -13.16 -5.22
C ALA A 76 -1.23 -13.16 -6.18
N TYR A 77 -1.41 -12.67 -7.42
CA TYR A 77 -0.32 -12.56 -8.39
C TYR A 77 0.73 -11.53 -7.99
N LEU A 78 0.32 -10.36 -7.50
CA LEU A 78 1.24 -9.36 -6.98
C LEU A 78 2.09 -9.96 -5.85
N LEU A 79 1.43 -10.62 -4.89
CA LEU A 79 2.08 -11.24 -3.76
C LEU A 79 3.01 -12.39 -4.18
N GLY A 80 2.59 -13.20 -5.17
CA GLY A 80 3.40 -14.27 -5.75
C GLY A 80 4.68 -13.74 -6.41
N GLY A 81 4.61 -12.59 -7.08
CA GLY A 81 5.79 -11.90 -7.61
C GLY A 81 6.75 -11.44 -6.51
N VAL A 82 6.22 -10.88 -5.40
CA VAL A 82 7.03 -10.52 -4.23
C VAL A 82 7.71 -11.77 -3.64
N PHE A 83 6.97 -12.86 -3.50
CA PHE A 83 7.51 -14.12 -2.96
C PHE A 83 8.51 -14.79 -3.89
N ALA A 84 8.37 -14.62 -5.21
CA ALA A 84 9.36 -15.11 -6.17
C ALA A 84 10.71 -14.38 -6.05
N LEU A 85 10.70 -13.08 -5.70
CA LEU A 85 11.90 -12.26 -5.57
C LEU A 85 12.58 -12.37 -4.20
N PHE A 86 11.78 -12.45 -3.12
CA PHE A 86 12.28 -12.34 -1.75
C PHE A 86 12.00 -13.57 -0.87
N GLY A 87 11.34 -14.59 -1.43
CA GLY A 87 10.84 -15.74 -0.70
C GLY A 87 9.53 -15.48 0.05
N PRO A 88 8.77 -16.53 0.41
CA PRO A 88 7.58 -16.41 1.25
C PRO A 88 7.89 -15.83 2.62
N ASN A 89 7.20 -14.75 3.00
CA ASN A 89 7.38 -14.11 4.30
C ASN A 89 6.14 -13.28 4.69
N PHE A 90 6.02 -12.96 5.99
CA PHE A 90 4.88 -12.21 6.53
C PHE A 90 5.10 -10.70 6.59
N PHE A 91 6.35 -10.24 6.42
CA PHE A 91 6.72 -8.85 6.63
C PHE A 91 6.51 -7.98 5.40
N LEU A 92 7.08 -8.38 4.25
CA LEU A 92 6.98 -7.61 3.01
C LEU A 92 5.53 -7.37 2.57
N PRO A 93 4.59 -8.34 2.67
CA PRO A 93 3.20 -8.11 2.29
C PRO A 93 2.54 -7.01 3.15
N LYS A 94 2.74 -7.08 4.47
CA LYS A 94 2.21 -6.09 5.41
C LYS A 94 2.84 -4.71 5.20
N LEU A 95 4.16 -4.66 4.99
CA LEU A 95 4.87 -3.41 4.68
C LEU A 95 4.34 -2.77 3.39
N PHE A 96 4.16 -3.58 2.33
CA PHE A 96 3.63 -3.10 1.05
C PHE A 96 2.19 -2.58 1.19
N GLN A 97 1.32 -3.29 1.93
CA GLN A 97 -0.04 -2.82 2.25
C GLN A 97 -0.02 -1.49 3.00
N HIS A 98 0.87 -1.33 3.97
CA HIS A 98 1.00 -0.07 4.71
C HIS A 98 1.47 1.08 3.80
N LEU A 99 2.43 0.84 2.90
CA LEU A 99 2.87 1.82 1.90
C LEU A 99 1.74 2.21 0.95
N LEU A 100 1.05 1.24 0.35
CA LEU A 100 -0.08 1.49 -0.54
C LEU A 100 -1.21 2.23 0.17
N GLY A 101 -1.52 1.88 1.41
CA GLY A 101 -2.52 2.58 2.21
C GLY A 101 -2.15 4.05 2.46
N SER A 102 -0.88 4.35 2.70
CA SER A 102 -0.41 5.74 2.83
C SER A 102 -0.47 6.51 1.50
N VAL A 103 -0.13 5.85 0.39
CA VAL A 103 -0.31 6.44 -0.96
C VAL A 103 -1.78 6.73 -1.24
N ALA A 104 -2.70 5.85 -0.85
CA ALA A 104 -4.14 6.06 -1.00
C ALA A 104 -4.61 7.33 -0.26
N CYS A 105 -4.10 7.61 0.95
CA CYS A 105 -4.39 8.86 1.66
C CYS A 105 -3.95 10.10 0.87
N VAL A 106 -2.79 10.05 0.21
CA VAL A 106 -2.31 11.15 -0.66
C VAL A 106 -3.21 11.31 -1.89
N LEU A 107 -3.64 10.21 -2.50
CA LEU A 107 -4.54 10.26 -3.65
C LEU A 107 -5.89 10.89 -3.28
N VAL A 108 -6.45 10.52 -2.12
CA VAL A 108 -7.68 11.14 -1.59
C VAL A 108 -7.47 12.63 -1.35
N PHE A 109 -6.34 13.02 -0.76
CA PHE A 109 -6.00 14.45 -0.59
C PHE A 109 -5.96 15.18 -1.93
N LYS A 110 -5.27 14.64 -2.94
CA LYS A 110 -5.18 15.26 -4.27
C LYS A 110 -6.52 15.35 -4.99
N ILE A 111 -7.39 14.36 -4.83
CA ILE A 111 -8.74 14.39 -5.37
C ILE A 111 -9.55 15.51 -4.68
N ALA A 112 -9.47 15.63 -3.36
CA ALA A 112 -10.14 16.70 -2.63
C ALA A 112 -9.62 18.09 -3.03
N ASP A 113 -8.31 18.25 -3.14
CA ASP A 113 -7.65 19.48 -3.59
C ASP A 113 -8.18 19.92 -4.97
N ARG A 114 -8.30 18.97 -5.90
CA ARG A 114 -8.81 19.19 -7.25
C ARG A 114 -10.31 19.48 -7.32
N CYS A 115 -11.10 18.88 -6.44
CA CYS A 115 -12.56 19.03 -6.44
C CYS A 115 -13.05 20.27 -5.67
N PHE A 116 -12.26 20.77 -4.72
CA PHE A 116 -12.66 21.85 -3.82
C PHE A 116 -11.79 23.13 -3.94
N ASP A 117 -10.93 23.21 -4.96
CA ASP A 117 -10.07 24.38 -5.28
C ASP A 117 -9.36 24.96 -4.04
N ARG A 118 -8.65 24.11 -3.30
CA ARG A 118 -7.77 24.53 -2.19
C ARG A 118 -6.34 24.81 -2.64
#